data_AF-A0A6S7IYX8-F1
#
_entry.id   AF-A0A6S7IYX8-F1
#
_cell.length_a   1.000
_cell.length_b   1.000
_cell.length_c   1.000
_cell.angle_alpha   90.00
_cell.angle_beta   90.00
_cell.angle_gamma   90.00
#
_symmetry.space_group_name_H-M   'P 1'
#
loop_
_entity.id
_entity.type
_entity.pdbx_description
1 polymer ?
#
loop_
_entity_poly.entity_id
_entity_poly.type
_entity_poly.pdbx_seq_one_letter_code
_entity_poly.pdbx_strand_id
1 'polypeptide(L)'
;MRYCVLSCLIFLAAVVVPVESICGCGIQFKAVGCRKDERHDRALPEMLINERDRYSNYYNNIDVDWKNWDEYLPAFTCRCAQAAMKKGYKYFGLQFWGECWSGPSPAANTEFEKHGSGEACYGPGYKKCI
;
A
#
# COMPACT_ATOMS: atom_id res chain seq x y z
N MET A 1 -31.52 43.57 30.59
CA MET A 1 -31.25 42.11 30.72
C MET A 1 -32.03 41.37 29.64
N ARG A 2 -31.34 40.89 28.61
CA ARG A 2 -31.88 39.93 27.64
C ARG A 2 -30.85 38.80 27.55
N TYR A 3 -31.14 37.69 28.22
CA TYR A 3 -30.47 36.42 27.96
C TYR A 3 -31.25 35.74 26.83
N CYS A 4 -30.58 35.37 25.74
CA CYS A 4 -31.13 34.39 24.78
C CYS A 4 -29.98 33.49 24.34
N VAL A 5 -30.01 32.29 24.92
CA VAL A 5 -29.27 31.06 24.66
C VAL A 5 -28.38 31.08 23.40
N LEU A 6 -27.05 31.05 23.59
CA LEU A 6 -26.15 30.55 22.55
C LEU A 6 -26.56 29.09 22.31
N SER A 7 -27.20 28.86 21.18
CA SER A 7 -27.64 27.54 20.71
C SER A 7 -26.53 26.51 20.85
N CYS A 8 -26.59 25.73 21.93
CA CYS A 8 -25.74 24.58 22.20
C CYS A 8 -26.19 23.39 21.34
N LEU A 9 -26.31 23.62 20.04
CA LEU A 9 -26.66 22.58 19.08
C LEU A 9 -25.36 22.04 18.48
N ILE A 10 -24.92 20.90 19.01
CA ILE A 10 -23.88 20.10 18.37
C ILE A 10 -24.52 19.46 17.14
N PHE A 11 -24.00 19.77 15.95
CA PHE A 11 -24.37 19.06 14.73
C PHE A 11 -23.82 17.64 14.83
N LEU A 12 -24.63 16.71 15.34
CA LEU A 12 -24.32 15.28 15.36
C LEU A 12 -24.51 14.73 13.96
N ALA A 13 -23.47 14.83 13.13
CA ALA A 13 -23.35 14.00 11.95
C ALA A 13 -22.80 12.64 12.38
N ALA A 14 -23.62 11.59 12.30
CA ALA A 14 -23.09 10.24 12.32
C ALA A 14 -22.26 10.08 11.05
N VAL A 15 -20.95 9.80 11.19
CA VAL A 15 -20.19 9.22 10.10
C VAL A 15 -20.81 7.84 9.88
N VAL A 16 -21.75 7.75 8.94
CA VAL A 16 -22.07 6.47 8.31
C VAL A 16 -20.82 6.09 7.57
N VAL A 17 -19.91 5.40 8.26
CA VAL A 17 -18.97 4.53 7.58
C VAL A 17 -19.92 3.60 6.81
N PRO A 18 -19.95 3.61 5.46
CA PRO A 18 -20.51 2.46 4.78
C PRO A 18 -19.81 1.27 5.43
N VAL A 19 -20.52 0.16 5.62
CA VAL A 19 -19.81 -1.08 5.92
C VAL A 19 -18.92 -1.31 4.70
N GLU A 20 -17.74 -0.69 4.70
CA GLU A 20 -16.60 -1.06 3.89
C GLU A 20 -16.27 -2.42 4.46
N SER A 21 -16.96 -3.38 3.84
CA SER A 21 -16.44 -4.67 3.55
C SER A 21 -15.17 -4.97 4.30
N ILE A 22 -15.29 -5.90 5.24
CA ILE A 22 -14.17 -6.67 5.77
C ILE A 22 -13.37 -7.36 4.63
N CYS A 23 -13.82 -7.29 3.35
CA CYS A 23 -13.00 -7.43 2.15
C CYS A 23 -12.84 -6.10 1.37
N GLY A 24 -11.84 -5.28 1.69
CA GLY A 24 -11.54 -4.09 0.90
C GLY A 24 -10.38 -3.27 1.45
N CYS A 25 -9.58 -2.67 0.57
CA CYS A 25 -8.59 -1.70 0.99
C CYS A 25 -9.23 -0.31 1.09
N GLY A 26 -9.22 0.31 2.28
CA GLY A 26 -9.69 1.69 2.46
C GLY A 26 -8.82 2.76 1.79
N ILE A 27 -7.74 2.35 1.11
CA ILE A 27 -6.89 3.22 0.29
C ILE A 27 -7.18 2.94 -1.17
N GLN A 28 -7.57 3.99 -1.90
CA GLN A 28 -7.71 3.92 -3.35
C GLN A 28 -6.32 4.00 -4.00
N PHE A 29 -5.98 3.00 -4.80
CA PHE A 29 -4.79 3.00 -5.64
C PHE A 29 -5.11 2.32 -6.98
N LYS A 30 -4.32 2.65 -8.00
CA LYS A 30 -4.42 2.05 -9.33
C LYS A 30 -3.09 1.39 -9.68
N ALA A 31 -3.14 0.18 -10.22
CA ALA A 31 -1.96 -0.47 -10.77
C ALA A 31 -1.41 0.35 -11.95
N VAL A 32 -0.12 0.71 -11.88
CA VAL A 32 0.58 1.45 -12.95
C VAL A 32 1.30 0.51 -13.92
N GLY A 33 1.54 -0.73 -13.49
CA GLY A 33 2.09 -1.81 -14.29
C GLY A 33 3.31 -2.48 -13.64
N CYS A 34 3.86 -3.46 -14.34
CA CYS A 34 5.09 -4.15 -13.93
C CYS A 34 6.31 -3.35 -14.38
N ARG A 35 7.26 -3.10 -13.46
CA ARG A 35 8.50 -2.34 -13.72
C ARG A 35 9.70 -3.15 -13.25
N LYS A 36 10.84 -2.98 -13.92
CA LYS A 36 12.13 -3.53 -13.48
C LYS A 36 12.63 -2.75 -12.28
N ASP A 37 13.42 -3.42 -11.45
CA ASP A 37 14.08 -2.80 -10.31
C ASP A 37 15.49 -3.36 -10.14
N GLU A 38 16.42 -2.51 -9.68
CA GLU A 38 17.82 -2.87 -9.49
C GLU A 38 18.22 -2.70 -8.03
N ARG A 39 18.80 -3.74 -7.41
CA ARG A 39 19.06 -3.74 -5.96
C ARG A 39 19.99 -2.61 -5.49
N HIS A 40 20.98 -2.25 -6.32
CA HIS A 40 21.96 -1.21 -6.01
C HIS A 40 21.55 0.18 -6.53
N ASP A 41 20.47 0.25 -7.32
CA ASP A 41 19.91 1.49 -7.83
C ASP A 41 18.36 1.38 -7.83
N ARG A 42 17.78 1.24 -6.64
CA ARG A 42 16.35 0.99 -6.49
C ARG A 42 15.54 2.13 -7.12
N ALA A 43 14.49 1.80 -7.86
CA ALA A 43 13.51 2.75 -8.38
C ALA A 43 12.67 3.36 -7.23
N LEU A 44 12.41 2.55 -6.20
CA LEU A 44 11.76 2.94 -4.95
C LEU A 44 12.71 2.56 -3.79
N PRO A 45 13.46 3.52 -3.23
CA PRO A 45 14.61 3.22 -2.37
C PRO A 45 14.28 2.83 -0.93
N GLU A 46 13.02 3.00 -0.50
CA GLU A 46 12.65 2.84 0.91
C GLU A 46 11.78 1.61 1.13
N MET A 47 12.27 0.66 1.92
CA MET A 47 11.47 -0.47 2.37
C MET A 47 10.50 -0.01 3.45
N LEU A 48 9.22 -0.37 3.31
CA LEU A 48 8.19 -0.04 4.29
C LEU A 48 7.75 -1.27 5.10
N ILE A 49 7.69 -2.44 4.46
CA ILE A 49 7.25 -3.70 5.06
C ILE A 49 8.06 -4.85 4.45
N ASN A 50 8.41 -5.84 5.26
CA ASN A 50 9.02 -7.09 4.83
C ASN A 50 8.37 -8.30 5.52
N GLU A 51 7.41 -8.94 4.84
CA GLU A 51 6.73 -10.16 5.29
C GLU A 51 7.42 -11.44 4.77
N ARG A 52 8.51 -11.27 3.99
CA ARG A 52 9.34 -12.36 3.47
C ARG A 52 10.39 -12.83 4.48
N ASP A 53 10.96 -11.89 5.23
CA ASP A 53 12.06 -12.13 6.16
C ASP A 53 11.71 -11.65 7.58
N ARG A 54 11.44 -12.61 8.47
CA ARG A 54 11.11 -12.38 9.88
C ARG A 54 12.23 -11.75 10.71
N TYR A 55 13.45 -11.73 10.19
CA TYR A 55 14.60 -11.08 10.85
C TYR A 55 14.83 -9.65 10.34
N SER A 56 14.04 -9.19 9.37
CA SER A 56 14.11 -7.83 8.87
C SER A 56 13.65 -6.82 9.92
N ASN A 57 14.31 -5.67 9.98
CA ASN A 57 13.84 -4.52 10.77
C ASN A 57 12.49 -3.96 10.28
N TYR A 58 12.03 -4.39 9.09
CA TYR A 58 10.74 -4.00 8.50
C TYR A 58 9.68 -5.11 8.62
N TYR A 59 9.96 -6.17 9.38
CA TYR A 59 8.99 -7.21 9.67
C TYR A 59 7.86 -6.68 10.56
N ASN A 60 6.62 -7.00 10.21
CA ASN A 60 5.41 -6.51 10.87
C ASN A 60 4.61 -7.63 11.57
N ASN A 61 5.26 -8.75 11.92
CA ASN A 61 4.64 -9.95 12.51
C ASN A 61 3.65 -10.69 11.59
N ILE A 62 3.80 -10.54 10.27
CA ILE A 62 3.05 -11.28 9.27
C ILE A 62 4.07 -11.91 8.32
N ASP A 63 3.94 -13.21 8.09
CA ASP A 63 4.70 -13.93 7.07
C ASP A 63 3.88 -14.04 5.78
N VAL A 64 4.55 -14.21 4.63
CA VAL A 64 3.88 -14.57 3.38
C VAL A 64 3.02 -15.82 3.57
N ASP A 65 1.72 -15.74 3.30
CA ASP A 65 0.85 -16.90 3.27
C ASP A 65 0.84 -17.52 1.87
N TRP A 66 1.76 -18.46 1.66
CA TRP A 66 1.91 -19.18 0.40
C TRP A 66 0.72 -20.08 0.06
N LYS A 67 -0.04 -20.54 1.07
CA LYS A 67 -1.16 -21.46 0.89
C LYS A 67 -2.43 -20.70 0.49
N ASN A 68 -2.62 -19.51 1.05
CA ASN A 68 -3.77 -18.64 0.80
C ASN A 68 -3.32 -17.38 0.05
N TRP A 69 -2.68 -17.57 -1.10
CA TRP A 69 -2.08 -16.49 -1.89
C TRP A 69 -3.11 -15.46 -2.37
N ASP A 70 -4.30 -15.92 -2.76
CA ASP A 70 -5.34 -15.06 -3.34
C ASP A 70 -6.01 -14.18 -2.28
N GLU A 71 -5.93 -14.58 -1.01
CA GLU A 71 -6.31 -13.78 0.16
C GLU A 71 -5.14 -12.89 0.61
N TYR A 72 -3.92 -13.42 0.61
CA TYR A 72 -2.72 -12.74 1.09
C TYR A 72 -2.36 -11.55 0.21
N LEU A 73 -2.26 -11.73 -1.11
CA LEU A 73 -1.79 -10.71 -2.03
C LEU A 73 -2.60 -9.40 -1.95
N PRO A 74 -3.95 -9.40 -2.04
CA PRO A 74 -4.72 -8.16 -1.92
C PRO A 74 -4.58 -7.53 -0.53
N ALA A 75 -4.52 -8.34 0.53
CA ALA A 75 -4.32 -7.84 1.89
C ALA A 75 -2.94 -7.18 2.06
N PHE A 76 -1.87 -7.82 1.55
CA PHE A 76 -0.51 -7.28 1.57
C PHE A 76 -0.37 -6.01 0.72
N THR A 77 -0.98 -6.01 -0.47
CA THR A 77 -1.06 -4.81 -1.33
C THR A 77 -1.69 -3.65 -0.56
N CYS A 78 -2.77 -3.90 0.19
CA CYS A 78 -3.41 -2.87 0.98
C CYS A 78 -2.53 -2.33 2.12
N ARG A 79 -1.89 -3.23 2.88
CA ARG A 79 -0.95 -2.83 3.94
C ARG A 79 0.17 -1.95 3.38
N CYS A 80 0.69 -2.30 2.22
CA CYS A 80 1.72 -1.52 1.54
C CYS A 80 1.22 -0.13 1.11
N ALA A 81 0.03 -0.05 0.51
CA ALA A 81 -0.60 1.21 0.13
C ALA A 81 -0.83 2.13 1.35
N GLN A 82 -1.31 1.57 2.46
CA GLN A 82 -1.49 2.29 3.73
C GLN A 82 -0.16 2.81 4.28
N ALA A 83 0.91 1.99 4.22
CA ALA A 83 2.22 2.40 4.70
C ALA A 83 2.81 3.55 3.88
N ALA A 84 2.69 3.48 2.54
CA ALA A 84 3.13 4.56 1.65
C ALA A 84 2.34 5.85 1.89
N MET A 85 1.00 5.74 2.00
CA MET A 85 0.14 6.89 2.29
C MET A 85 0.50 7.56 3.63
N LYS A 86 0.77 6.78 4.68
CA LYS A 86 1.18 7.32 6.00
C LYS A 86 2.49 8.12 5.93
N LYS A 87 3.37 7.84 4.98
CA LYS A 87 4.59 8.61 4.71
C LYS A 87 4.40 9.77 3.73
N GLY A 88 3.20 9.94 3.18
CA GLY A 88 2.93 10.93 2.14
C GLY A 88 3.52 10.55 0.77
N TYR A 89 3.82 9.27 0.56
CA TYR A 89 4.41 8.78 -0.68
C TYR A 89 3.33 8.43 -1.70
N LYS A 90 3.55 8.81 -2.96
CA LYS A 90 2.57 8.63 -4.05
C LYS A 90 2.61 7.24 -4.68
N TYR A 91 3.77 6.58 -4.67
CA TYR A 91 3.98 5.29 -5.34
C TYR A 91 4.43 4.24 -4.33
N PHE A 92 4.01 3.01 -4.54
CA PHE A 92 4.54 1.84 -3.85
C PHE A 92 4.72 0.69 -4.85
N GLY A 93 5.62 -0.22 -4.53
CA GLY A 93 5.91 -1.39 -5.33
C GLY A 93 6.00 -2.63 -4.44
N LEU A 94 5.44 -3.73 -4.93
CA LEU A 94 5.57 -5.04 -4.29
C LEU A 94 6.67 -5.81 -4.98
N GLN A 95 7.55 -6.44 -4.22
CA GLN A 95 8.63 -7.27 -4.75
C GLN A 95 8.85 -8.51 -3.90
N PHE A 96 9.55 -9.49 -4.49
CA PHE A 96 10.02 -10.68 -3.78
C PHE A 96 8.96 -11.40 -2.94
N TRP A 97 7.69 -11.36 -3.38
CA TRP A 97 6.49 -11.99 -2.77
C TRP A 97 6.02 -11.40 -1.42
N GLY A 98 6.81 -10.58 -0.75
CA GLY A 98 6.48 -10.06 0.58
C GLY A 98 7.23 -8.79 0.96
N GLU A 99 7.87 -8.10 0.01
CA GLU A 99 8.51 -6.82 0.27
C GLU A 99 7.67 -5.67 -0.29
N CYS A 100 7.50 -4.63 0.52
CA CYS A 100 6.85 -3.38 0.15
C CYS A 100 7.91 -2.28 0.09
N TRP A 101 8.05 -1.65 -1.08
CA TRP A 101 8.99 -0.58 -1.35
C TRP A 101 8.26 0.69 -1.77
N SER A 102 8.83 1.84 -1.45
CA SER A 102 8.30 3.15 -1.79
C SER A 102 9.42 4.20 -1.84
N GLY A 103 9.07 5.47 -1.94
CA GLY A 103 10.03 6.56 -1.93
C GLY A 103 9.36 7.93 -1.92
N PRO A 104 10.09 8.97 -1.49
CA PRO A 104 9.56 10.32 -1.42
C PRO A 104 9.21 10.89 -2.80
N SER A 105 8.06 11.53 -2.88
CA SER A 105 7.74 12.44 -3.98
C SER A 105 8.51 13.76 -3.80
N PRO A 106 8.94 14.44 -4.88
CA PRO A 106 8.60 14.18 -6.28
C PRO A 106 9.50 13.16 -6.99
N ALA A 107 10.64 12.75 -6.40
CA ALA A 107 11.59 11.85 -7.05
C ALA A 107 10.93 10.55 -7.53
N ALA A 108 10.11 9.94 -6.68
CA ALA A 108 9.36 8.73 -7.03
C ALA A 108 8.39 8.91 -8.23
N ASN A 109 8.03 10.14 -8.62
CA ASN A 109 7.10 10.39 -9.73
C ASN A 109 7.70 10.07 -11.10
N THR A 110 9.03 10.06 -11.22
CA THR A 110 9.76 9.74 -12.46
C THR A 110 10.64 8.50 -12.29
N GLU A 111 11.17 8.26 -11.10
CA GLU A 111 12.13 7.18 -10.85
C GLU A 111 11.51 5.77 -10.93
N PHE A 112 10.21 5.63 -10.67
CA PHE A 112 9.55 4.30 -10.65
C PHE A 112 9.60 3.57 -12.00
N GLU A 113 9.87 4.28 -13.10
CA GLU A 113 9.97 3.71 -14.45
C GLU A 113 11.39 3.68 -15.00
N LYS A 114 12.40 4.12 -14.24
CA LYS A 114 13.76 4.37 -14.77
C LYS A 114 14.44 3.15 -15.38
N HIS A 115 14.07 1.95 -14.92
CA HIS A 115 14.59 0.67 -15.41
C HIS A 115 13.72 0.02 -16.50
N GLY A 116 12.62 0.68 -16.88
CA GLY A 116 11.69 0.22 -17.90
C GLY A 116 10.69 -0.85 -17.43
N SER A 117 9.95 -1.40 -18.39
CA SER A 117 8.91 -2.40 -18.16
C SER A 117 9.49 -3.75 -17.72
N GLY A 118 8.79 -4.43 -16.80
CA GLY A 118 9.04 -5.81 -16.39
C GLY A 118 7.97 -6.78 -16.89
N GLU A 119 8.28 -8.08 -16.86
CA GLU A 119 7.38 -9.16 -17.34
C GLU A 119 7.06 -10.22 -16.26
N ALA A 120 7.66 -10.10 -15.08
CA ALA A 120 7.64 -11.11 -14.03
C ALA A 120 6.89 -10.64 -12.77
N CYS A 121 5.74 -9.98 -12.96
CA CYS A 121 4.81 -9.65 -11.89
C CYS A 121 3.68 -10.68 -11.86
N TYR A 122 3.35 -11.17 -10.67
CA TYR A 122 2.37 -12.25 -10.48
C TYR A 122 1.21 -11.78 -9.61
N GLY A 123 0.01 -12.04 -10.09
CA GLY A 123 -1.26 -11.74 -9.41
C GLY A 123 -1.88 -12.99 -8.79
N PRO A 124 -3.21 -12.98 -8.58
CA PRO A 124 -3.96 -14.14 -8.10
C PRO A 124 -3.67 -15.43 -8.90
N GLY A 125 -3.67 -16.56 -8.21
CA GLY A 125 -3.36 -17.89 -8.73
C GLY A 125 -1.93 -18.03 -9.23
N TYR A 126 -1.00 -17.20 -8.75
CA TYR A 126 0.38 -17.12 -9.25
C TYR A 126 0.48 -16.88 -10.76
N LYS A 127 -0.54 -16.25 -11.36
CA LYS A 127 -0.57 -15.96 -12.79
C LYS A 127 0.18 -14.68 -13.09
N LYS A 128 0.90 -14.64 -14.21
CA LYS A 128 1.52 -13.41 -14.69
C LYS A 128 0.44 -12.35 -14.96
N CYS A 129 0.69 -11.13 -14.55
CA CYS A 129 -0.10 -9.97 -14.94
C CYS A 129 0.25 -9.63 -16.40
N ILE A 130 -0.63 -10.00 -17.33
CA ILE A 130 -0.57 -9.64 -18.76
C ILE A 130 -1.20 -8.28 -19.01
#